data_AF-A0A8X6PU94-F1
#
_entry.id   AF-A0A8X6PU94-F1
#
_cell.length_a   1.000
_cell.length_b   1.000
_cell.length_c   1.000
_cell.angle_alpha   90.00
_cell.angle_beta   90.00
_cell.angle_gamma   90.00
#
_symmetry.space_group_name_H-M   'P 1'
#
loop_
_entity.id
_entity.type
_entity.pdbx_description
1 polymer ?
#
loop_
_entity_poly.entity_id
_entity_poly.type
_entity_poly.pdbx_seq_one_letter_code
_entity_poly.pdbx_strand_id
1 'polypeptide(L)'
;MMLLYFSSGGVLLEENPWSCSCDLLWLGRWLRRWLRETFHVHMLSVEASLYVNSVSRKATCSVSGTNISLAIIDLRKSDVDCNPIVGSASRMDSSLLTFLSMAAFLLPISLACCVL
;
A
#
# COMPACT_ATOMS: atom_id res chain seq x y z
N MET A 1 -15.97 13.50 -2.33
CA MET A 1 -16.51 12.54 -3.32
C MET A 1 -15.37 12.19 -4.26
N MET A 2 -14.71 11.05 -4.02
CA MET A 2 -13.56 10.59 -4.81
C MET A 2 -14.08 10.05 -6.13
N LEU A 3 -14.08 10.89 -7.16
CA LEU A 3 -14.56 10.51 -8.48
C LEU A 3 -13.43 9.82 -9.25
N LEU A 4 -13.26 8.52 -9.01
CA LEU A 4 -12.59 7.63 -9.96
C LEU A 4 -13.53 7.42 -11.16
N TYR A 5 -13.64 8.40 -12.06
CA TYR A 5 -14.33 8.20 -13.34
C TYR A 5 -13.40 7.44 -14.30
N PHE A 6 -13.67 6.15 -14.49
CA PHE A 6 -13.16 5.39 -15.62
C PHE A 6 -13.84 5.91 -16.90
N SER A 7 -13.19 6.83 -17.60
CA SER A 7 -13.62 7.24 -18.95
C SER A 7 -12.72 6.56 -19.96
N SER A 8 -13.29 5.69 -20.81
CA SER A 8 -12.65 5.13 -22.00
C SER A 8 -11.26 4.50 -21.76
N GLY A 9 -11.16 3.59 -20.78
CA GLY A 9 -9.98 2.73 -20.57
C GLY A 9 -8.76 3.40 -19.93
N GLY A 10 -8.86 4.68 -19.55
CA GLY A 10 -7.81 5.43 -18.86
C GLY A 10 -8.12 5.73 -17.39
N VAL A 11 -7.11 6.21 -16.67
CA VAL A 11 -7.21 6.70 -15.28
C VAL A 11 -6.81 8.17 -15.25
N LEU A 12 -7.68 9.01 -14.69
CA LEU A 12 -7.45 10.45 -14.49
C LEU A 12 -6.98 10.69 -13.05
N LEU A 13 -5.75 11.18 -12.90
CA LEU A 13 -5.12 11.46 -11.60
C LEU A 13 -4.75 12.94 -11.41
N GLU A 14 -4.95 13.76 -12.44
CA GLU A 14 -4.75 15.21 -12.40
C GLU A 14 -5.80 15.88 -11.50
N GLU A 15 -5.57 17.13 -11.08
CA GLU A 15 -6.51 17.96 -10.28
C GLU A 15 -6.89 17.37 -8.91
N ASN A 16 -6.08 16.45 -8.38
CA ASN A 16 -6.29 15.87 -7.06
C ASN A 16 -5.25 16.43 -6.09
N PRO A 17 -5.64 16.81 -4.85
CA PRO A 17 -4.73 17.34 -3.84
C PRO A 17 -3.93 16.20 -3.17
N TRP A 18 -3.09 15.51 -3.95
CA TRP A 18 -2.31 14.39 -3.46
C TRP A 18 -1.24 14.84 -2.47
N SER A 19 -1.18 14.17 -1.31
CA SER A 19 -0.07 14.32 -0.36
C SER A 19 1.01 13.27 -0.65
N CYS A 20 2.26 13.69 -0.86
CA CYS A 20 3.38 12.78 -0.98
C CYS A 20 3.63 12.13 0.39
N SER A 21 3.15 10.90 0.55
CA SER A 21 3.32 10.11 1.76
C SER A 21 3.72 8.67 1.41
N CYS A 22 4.04 7.89 2.44
CA CYS A 22 4.35 6.48 2.30
C CYS A 22 3.19 5.68 1.68
N ASP A 23 1.95 6.10 1.97
CA ASP A 23 0.75 5.49 1.42
C ASP A 23 0.54 5.81 -0.07
N LEU A 24 1.24 6.79 -0.63
CA LEU A 24 1.16 7.11 -2.06
C LEU A 24 2.25 6.42 -2.90
N LEU A 25 3.27 5.83 -2.25
CA LEU A 25 4.39 5.17 -2.95
C LEU A 25 3.93 4.03 -3.87
N TRP A 26 2.85 3.33 -3.52
CA TRP A 26 2.32 2.26 -4.36
C TRP A 26 1.83 2.81 -5.70
N LEU A 27 1.21 4.00 -5.74
CA LEU A 27 0.65 4.57 -6.96
C LEU A 27 1.76 4.96 -7.94
N GLY A 28 2.82 5.59 -7.46
CA GLY A 28 4.00 5.86 -8.29
C GLY A 28 4.64 4.59 -8.85
N ARG A 29 4.73 3.51 -8.04
CA ARG A 29 5.23 2.20 -8.51
C ARG A 29 4.30 1.59 -9.56
N TRP A 30 2.99 1.65 -9.34
CA TRP A 30 1.99 1.14 -10.26
C TRP A 30 2.05 1.89 -11.59
N LEU A 31 2.07 3.23 -11.61
CA LEU A 31 2.18 4.03 -12.83
C LEU A 31 3.42 3.66 -13.66
N ARG A 32 4.59 3.53 -13.01
CA ARG A 32 5.83 3.12 -13.69
C ARG A 32 5.70 1.74 -14.32
N ARG A 33 5.02 0.79 -13.67
CA ARG A 33 4.79 -0.54 -14.22
C ARG A 33 3.77 -0.51 -15.35
N TRP A 34 2.65 0.16 -15.15
CA TRP A 34 1.58 0.33 -16.12
C TRP A 34 2.12 0.92 -17.42
N LEU A 35 2.93 1.98 -17.37
CA LEU A 35 3.54 2.56 -18.57
C LEU A 35 4.43 1.58 -19.36
N ARG A 36 5.21 0.75 -18.67
CA ARG A 36 6.02 -0.28 -19.33
C ARG A 36 5.12 -1.35 -19.97
N GLU A 37 4.10 -1.81 -19.26
CA GLU A 37 3.19 -2.84 -19.78
C GLU A 37 2.36 -2.33 -20.95
N THR A 38 1.78 -1.13 -20.85
CA THR A 38 1.01 -0.47 -21.91
C THR A 38 1.86 -0.27 -23.16
N PHE A 39 3.12 0.11 -23.02
CA PHE A 39 4.06 0.21 -24.15
C PHE A 39 4.21 -1.13 -24.89
N HIS A 40 4.41 -2.22 -24.15
CA HIS A 40 4.61 -3.55 -24.73
C HIS A 40 3.33 -4.12 -25.36
N VAL A 41 2.17 -3.95 -24.72
CA VAL A 41 0.91 -4.52 -25.20
C VAL A 41 0.38 -3.77 -26.42
N HIS A 42 0.46 -2.44 -26.42
CA HIS A 42 -0.06 -1.62 -27.51
C HIS A 42 0.97 -1.37 -28.62
N MET A 43 2.19 -1.90 -28.49
CA MET A 43 3.31 -1.67 -29.43
C MET A 43 3.42 -0.18 -29.81
N LEU A 44 3.38 0.69 -28.80
CA LEU A 44 3.37 2.14 -29.02
C LEU A 44 4.66 2.56 -29.73
N SER A 45 4.56 3.54 -30.64
CA SER A 45 5.75 4.21 -31.19
C SER A 45 6.51 4.94 -30.09
N VAL A 46 7.78 5.29 -30.35
CA VAL A 46 8.60 6.05 -29.40
C VAL A 46 7.94 7.39 -29.07
N GLU A 47 7.43 8.12 -30.06
CA GLU A 47 6.69 9.37 -29.86
C GLU A 47 5.47 9.18 -28.98
N ALA A 48 4.67 8.13 -29.23
CA ALA A 48 3.49 7.84 -28.43
C ALA A 48 3.88 7.51 -26.97
N SER A 49 4.97 6.76 -26.76
CA SER A 49 5.48 6.46 -25.43
C SER A 49 5.94 7.72 -24.69
N LEU A 50 6.63 8.64 -25.38
CA LEU A 50 7.06 9.92 -24.81
C LEU A 50 5.87 10.79 -24.43
N TYR A 51 4.84 10.81 -25.28
CA TYR A 51 3.60 11.54 -25.00
C TYR A 51 2.87 10.97 -23.77
N VAL A 52 2.68 9.65 -23.68
CA VAL A 52 2.01 9.05 -22.52
C VAL A 52 2.81 9.29 -21.23
N ASN A 53 4.15 9.25 -21.30
CA ASN A 53 5.00 9.59 -20.17
C ASN A 53 4.85 11.06 -19.75
N SER A 54 4.76 12.00 -20.69
CA SER A 54 4.60 13.43 -20.37
C SER A 54 3.23 13.74 -19.77
N VAL A 55 2.16 13.09 -20.25
CA VAL A 55 0.82 13.20 -19.65
C VAL A 55 0.81 12.61 -18.24
N SER A 56 1.42 11.44 -18.03
CA SER A 56 1.48 10.78 -16.71
C SER A 56 2.20 11.63 -15.65
N ARG A 57 3.13 12.49 -16.06
CA ARG A 57 3.87 13.39 -15.16
C ARG A 57 3.02 14.56 -14.63
N LYS A 58 1.87 14.84 -15.23
CA LYS A 58 0.97 15.91 -14.78
C LYS A 58 0.29 15.59 -13.44
N ALA A 59 0.16 14.32 -13.10
CA ALA A 59 -0.28 13.89 -11.79
C ALA A 59 0.84 14.17 -10.77
N THR A 60 0.65 15.18 -9.92
CA THR A 60 1.64 15.64 -8.93
C THR A 60 1.14 15.47 -7.50
N CYS A 61 2.06 15.34 -6.55
CA CYS A 61 1.77 15.37 -5.13
C CYS A 61 2.61 16.46 -4.44
N SER A 62 2.12 16.94 -3.30
CA SER A 62 2.84 17.90 -2.45
C SER A 62 3.38 17.23 -1.19
N VAL A 63 4.63 17.51 -0.83
CA VAL A 63 5.26 16.98 0.38
C VAL A 63 4.80 17.81 1.58
N SER A 64 4.17 17.15 2.56
CA SER A 64 3.65 17.80 3.78
C SER A 64 4.74 18.58 4.51
N GLY A 65 4.46 19.86 4.80
CA GLY A 65 5.40 20.75 5.50
C GLY A 65 6.44 21.43 4.60
N THR A 66 6.35 21.26 3.27
CA THR A 66 7.21 21.97 2.30
C THR A 66 6.40 22.52 1.13
N ASN A 67 7.01 23.38 0.31
CA ASN A 67 6.43 23.84 -0.96
C ASN A 67 6.89 22.99 -2.16
N ILE A 68 7.31 21.75 -1.92
CA ILE A 68 7.83 20.86 -2.95
C ILE A 68 6.66 20.08 -3.56
N SER A 69 6.55 20.16 -4.89
CA SER A 69 5.64 19.35 -5.69
C SER A 69 6.44 18.39 -6.57
N LEU A 70 6.02 17.13 -6.62
CA LEU A 70 6.69 16.05 -7.35
C LEU A 70 5.67 15.31 -8.21
N ALA A 71 6.08 14.90 -9.41
CA ALA A 71 5.25 14.00 -10.20
C ALA A 71 5.14 12.63 -9.49
N ILE A 72 3.93 12.07 -9.40
CA ILE A 72 3.69 10.81 -8.68
C ILE A 72 4.51 9.65 -9.29
N ILE A 73 4.74 9.68 -10.60
CA ILE A 73 5.60 8.72 -11.30
C ILE A 73 7.07 8.77 -10.81
N ASP A 74 7.54 9.94 -10.37
CA ASP A 74 8.91 10.14 -9.88
C ASP A 74 9.04 9.90 -8.39
N LEU A 75 7.93 9.86 -7.64
CA LEU A 75 7.92 9.63 -6.19
C LEU A 75 8.67 8.33 -5.81
N ARG A 76 9.67 8.47 -4.95
CA ARG A 76 10.50 7.39 -4.41
C ARG A 76 10.47 7.40 -2.88
N LYS A 77 10.90 6.28 -2.28
CA LYS A 77 11.05 6.16 -0.83
C LYS A 77 12.07 7.16 -0.26
N SER A 78 13.01 7.65 -1.07
CA SER A 78 13.96 8.71 -0.66
C SER A 78 13.29 10.06 -0.39
N ASP A 79 12.10 10.28 -0.97
CA ASP A 79 11.45 11.58 -0.97
C ASP A 79 10.44 11.72 0.19
N VAL A 80 10.20 10.62 0.92
CA VAL A 80 9.25 10.53 2.02
C VAL A 80 9.86 9.75 3.19
N ASP A 81 9.66 10.22 4.42
CA ASP A 81 10.09 9.48 5.61
C ASP A 81 9.05 8.43 5.99
N CYS A 82 9.41 7.16 5.79
CA CYS A 82 8.57 6.01 6.08
C CYS A 82 9.07 5.24 7.29
N ASN A 83 9.27 5.97 8.40
CA ASN A 83 9.40 5.31 9.69
C ASN A 83 8.03 4.79 10.14
N PRO A 84 7.89 3.47 10.36
CA PRO A 84 6.70 2.96 11.02
C PRO A 84 6.65 3.58 12.41
N ILE A 85 5.59 4.31 12.74
CA ILE A 85 5.31 4.61 14.14
C ILE A 85 5.03 3.25 14.79
N VAL A 86 6.01 2.72 15.51
CA VAL A 86 5.84 1.54 16.37
C VAL A 86 4.92 1.97 17.50
N GLY A 87 3.62 1.90 17.23
CA GLY A 87 2.54 2.37 18.06
C GLY A 87 1.35 1.43 17.99
N SER A 88 1.59 0.13 18.17
CA SER A 88 0.61 -0.76 18.79
C SER A 88 1.38 -1.83 19.55
N ALA A 89 1.36 -1.70 20.86
CA ALA A 89 1.80 -2.70 21.81
C ALA A 89 1.17 -4.05 21.45
N SER A 90 1.96 -5.11 21.63
CA SER A 90 1.52 -6.51 21.59
C SER A 90 0.11 -6.68 22.14
N ARG A 91 -0.85 -6.98 21.27
CA ARG A 91 -2.07 -7.67 21.72
C ARG A 91 -1.61 -9.07 22.14
N MET A 92 -1.31 -9.26 23.42
CA MET A 92 -1.22 -10.60 23.99
C MET A 92 -2.54 -11.27 23.67
N ASP A 93 -2.47 -12.30 22.85
CA ASP A 93 -3.60 -13.09 22.42
C ASP A 93 -4.17 -13.83 23.64
N SER A 94 -5.30 -13.35 24.14
CA SER A 94 -6.04 -13.90 25.28
C SER A 94 -6.43 -15.37 25.07
N SER A 95 -6.41 -15.87 23.82
CA SER A 95 -6.73 -17.26 23.51
C SER A 95 -5.70 -18.26 24.05
N LEU A 96 -4.44 -17.89 24.26
CA LEU A 96 -3.43 -18.84 24.77
C LEU A 96 -3.59 -19.11 26.29
N LEU A 97 -4.10 -18.13 27.04
CA LEU A 97 -4.39 -18.27 28.47
C LEU A 97 -5.61 -19.16 28.73
N THR A 98 -6.61 -19.16 27.85
CA THR A 98 -7.78 -20.04 27.98
C THR A 98 -7.43 -21.50 27.68
N PHE A 99 -6.53 -21.78 26.73
CA PHE A 99 -6.07 -23.15 26.46
C PHE A 99 -5.27 -23.75 27.63
N LEU A 100 -4.41 -22.96 28.29
CA LEU A 100 -3.65 -23.41 29.46
C LEU A 100 -4.56 -23.73 30.67
N SER A 101 -5.65 -22.98 30.85
CA SER A 101 -6.67 -23.26 31.85
C SER A 101 -7.40 -24.58 31.57
N MET A 102 -7.83 -24.81 30.33
CA MET A 102 -8.54 -26.05 29.97
C MET A 102 -7.67 -27.31 30.09
N ALA A 103 -6.37 -27.21 29.78
CA ALA A 103 -5.44 -28.33 29.97
C ALA A 103 -5.22 -28.69 31.46
N ALA A 104 -5.24 -27.69 32.35
CA ALA A 104 -5.11 -27.91 33.79
C ALA A 104 -6.32 -28.62 34.43
N PHE A 105 -7.52 -28.47 33.86
CA PHE A 105 -8.73 -29.17 34.31
C PHE A 105 -8.89 -30.59 33.74
N LEU A 106 -8.21 -30.92 32.63
CA LEU A 106 -8.27 -32.27 32.03
C LEU A 106 -7.13 -33.21 32.47
N LEU A 107 -5.99 -32.66 32.93
CA LEU A 107 -4.90 -33.44 33.51
C LEU A 107 -5.27 -34.24 34.79
N PRO A 108 -6.14 -33.80 35.71
CA PRO A 108 -6.47 -34.59 36.90
C PRO A 108 -7.44 -35.74 36.62
N ILE A 109 -8.21 -35.71 35.52
CA ILE A 109 -9.19 -36.78 35.22
C ILE A 109 -8.48 -38.03 34.67
N SER A 110 -7.38 -37.86 33.93
CA SER A 110 -6.60 -39.01 33.40
C SER A 110 -5.77 -39.73 34.47
N LEU A 111 -5.37 -39.07 35.57
CA LEU A 111 -4.61 -39.71 36.64
C LEU A 111 -5.50 -40.39 37.68
N ALA A 112 -6.76 -39.97 37.83
CA ALA A 112 -7.71 -40.64 38.73
C ALA A 112 -8.23 -41.98 38.18
N CYS A 113 -8.13 -42.24 36.87
CA CYS A 113 -8.61 -43.48 36.25
C CYS A 113 -7.57 -44.63 36.27
N CYS A 114 -6.34 -44.39 36.73
CA CYS A 114 -5.31 -45.43 36.84
C CYS A 114 -5.13 -45.98 38.26
N VAL A 115 -5.95 -45.57 39.23
CA VAL A 115 -5.84 -45.98 40.66
C VAL A 115 -7.12 -46.64 41.19
N LEU A 116 -8.00 -47.14 40.31
CA LEU A 116 -9.13 -48.00 40.68
C LEU A 116 -9.07 -49.32 39.91
#